data_AF-A0A914JJJ5-F1
#
_entry.id   AF-A0A914JJJ5-F1
#
_cell.length_a   1.000
_cell.length_b   1.000
_cell.length_c   1.000
_cell.angle_alpha   90.00
_cell.angle_beta   90.00
_cell.angle_gamma   90.00
#
_symmetry.space_group_name_H-M   'P 1'
#
loop_
_entity.id
_entity.type
_entity.pdbx_description
1 polymer ?
#
loop_
_entity_poly.entity_id
_entity_poly.type
_entity_poly.pdbx_seq_one_letter_code
_entity_poly.pdbx_strand_id
1 'polypeptide(L)'
;MDFETTGLIPSRPNDTRPIPGDTNRNIQDFFKKCILFDVPSEMPQITELCVLSLPREHFDRASNYLLNCSTLEDDNHELLVHVATNFYSCQIRPSLYPNQWKEYEEQRLITPAIHLSQEDLKYKSFFKDEWPLVHMFLQKQRRPACIIAHNGVRFDFRVLYSELTKNKLLEEYPIPDDVYFLDSYMAFLDLEKNHLDTLSATTTTVDWSKIGQVVQHVKKIEYLSKTIDDEAGTSKETTINDSWEENCVGETLDPLRMPKKLDGLKTPPKKRKYDEISTKFEVEIDESILPLSFMNTSQWSPAKKRRTSKKFFRKSSEKKWEFNDSEARDYFFKGNFKLETLYKNITKSDYNAHYAYDDCQALMQVCLAYGKDFADYMDAKREKLADFHGKK
;
A
#
# COMPACT_ATOMS: atom_id res chain seq x y z
N MET A 1 -15.81 5.36 -4.18
CA MET A 1 -17.12 5.95 -3.81
C MET A 1 -16.98 6.36 -2.37
N ASP A 2 -17.52 7.52 -2.05
CA ASP A 2 -17.49 8.11 -0.73
C ASP A 2 -18.69 9.04 -0.55
N PHE A 3 -19.13 9.23 0.69
CA PHE A 3 -20.25 10.10 1.04
C PHE A 3 -19.94 11.00 2.22
N GLU A 4 -20.31 12.26 2.10
CA GLU A 4 -20.52 13.12 3.27
C GLU A 4 -21.97 13.05 3.70
N THR A 5 -22.20 13.18 5.00
CA THR A 5 -23.50 12.92 5.60
C THR A 5 -23.86 13.90 6.70
N THR A 6 -25.13 13.88 7.12
CA THR A 6 -25.64 14.74 8.19
C THR A 6 -25.08 14.43 9.58
N GLY A 7 -24.27 13.38 9.73
CA GLY A 7 -23.71 12.98 11.01
C GLY A 7 -23.09 11.58 10.97
N LEU A 8 -22.61 11.11 12.11
CA LEU A 8 -22.04 9.76 12.21
C LEU A 8 -23.13 8.72 12.44
N ILE A 9 -22.87 7.48 12.02
CA ILE A 9 -23.72 6.35 12.41
C ILE A 9 -23.59 6.14 13.93
N PRO A 10 -24.70 6.03 14.68
CA PRO A 10 -24.65 5.77 16.11
C PRO A 10 -23.81 4.54 16.44
N SER A 11 -22.92 4.68 17.43
CA SER A 11 -22.06 3.58 17.89
C SER A 11 -22.91 2.45 18.47
N ARG A 12 -22.56 1.20 18.17
CA ARG A 12 -23.29 0.01 18.63
C ARG A 12 -22.38 -1.02 19.29
N PRO A 13 -22.91 -1.85 20.21
CA PRO A 13 -22.10 -2.78 21.01
C PRO A 13 -21.33 -3.83 20.19
N ASN A 14 -21.82 -4.16 18.98
CA ASN A 14 -21.30 -5.26 18.15
C ASN A 14 -20.35 -4.80 17.04
N ASP A 15 -19.89 -3.55 17.09
CA ASP A 15 -19.00 -2.98 16.09
C ASP A 15 -17.53 -3.36 16.40
N THR A 16 -17.27 -4.67 16.47
CA THR A 16 -15.92 -5.20 16.76
C THR A 16 -14.96 -4.83 15.63
N ARG A 17 -13.70 -4.51 15.97
CA ARG A 17 -12.69 -4.27 14.93
C ARG A 17 -12.39 -5.58 14.19
N PRO A 18 -12.28 -5.56 12.86
CA PRO A 18 -11.90 -6.75 12.11
C PRO A 18 -10.50 -7.23 12.53
N ILE A 19 -10.34 -8.55 12.63
CA ILE A 19 -9.06 -9.19 12.93
C ILE A 19 -8.27 -9.32 11.63
N PRO A 20 -7.08 -8.71 11.50
CA PRO A 20 -6.30 -8.76 10.25
C PRO A 20 -5.98 -10.19 9.80
N GLY A 21 -6.25 -10.51 8.53
CA GLY A 21 -6.01 -11.84 7.94
C GLY A 21 -6.96 -12.95 8.41
N ASP A 22 -8.08 -12.60 9.05
CA ASP A 22 -9.13 -13.57 9.40
C ASP A 22 -9.75 -14.18 8.13
N THR A 23 -9.36 -15.41 7.83
CA THR A 23 -9.85 -16.18 6.67
C THR A 23 -11.31 -16.59 6.79
N ASN A 24 -11.87 -16.56 8.01
CA ASN A 24 -13.28 -16.87 8.26
C ASN A 24 -14.18 -15.62 8.21
N ARG A 25 -13.62 -14.44 7.93
CA ARG A 25 -14.39 -13.20 7.86
C ARG A 25 -15.39 -13.27 6.70
N ASN A 26 -16.67 -13.41 7.04
CA ASN A 26 -17.77 -13.26 6.10
C ASN A 26 -18.28 -11.81 6.11
N ILE A 27 -17.88 -11.05 5.08
CA ILE A 27 -18.27 -9.64 4.93
C ILE A 27 -19.78 -9.50 4.72
N GLN A 28 -20.40 -10.45 4.02
CA GLN A 28 -21.86 -10.46 3.83
C GLN A 28 -22.60 -10.58 5.15
N ASP A 29 -22.23 -11.56 5.98
CA ASP A 29 -22.86 -11.77 7.27
C ASP A 29 -22.61 -10.60 8.22
N PHE A 30 -21.42 -9.99 8.16
CA PHE A 30 -21.11 -8.83 8.97
C PHE A 30 -21.97 -7.62 8.58
N PHE A 31 -22.06 -7.31 7.29
CA PHE A 31 -22.93 -6.22 6.82
C PHE A 31 -24.40 -6.49 7.12
N LYS A 32 -24.90 -7.72 6.88
CA LYS A 32 -26.27 -8.13 7.25
C LYS A 32 -26.56 -7.86 8.72
N LYS A 33 -25.63 -8.22 9.62
CA LYS A 33 -25.76 -7.92 11.04
C LYS A 33 -25.81 -6.41 11.29
N CYS A 34 -24.95 -5.62 10.65
CA CYS A 34 -24.97 -4.16 10.79
C CYS A 34 -26.33 -3.56 10.40
N ILE A 35 -26.84 -3.89 9.20
CA ILE A 35 -28.10 -3.33 8.70
C ILE A 35 -29.34 -3.85 9.43
N LEU A 36 -29.30 -5.06 10.01
CA LEU A 36 -30.42 -5.60 10.80
C LEU A 36 -30.70 -4.77 12.05
N PHE A 37 -29.67 -4.15 12.63
CA PHE A 37 -29.86 -3.26 13.76
C PHE A 37 -30.17 -1.84 13.31
N ASP A 38 -29.92 -1.46 12.05
CA ASP A 38 -30.05 -0.08 11.57
C ASP A 38 -31.51 0.37 11.59
N VAL A 39 -31.76 1.44 12.34
CA VAL A 39 -33.07 2.10 12.37
C VAL A 39 -33.02 3.19 11.32
N PRO A 40 -33.78 3.10 10.21
CA PRO A 40 -33.64 4.06 9.11
C PRO A 40 -33.78 5.51 9.58
N SER A 41 -34.73 5.83 10.46
CA SER A 41 -34.92 7.20 10.97
C SER A 41 -33.73 7.78 11.74
N GLU A 42 -32.84 6.93 12.28
CA GLU A 42 -31.63 7.34 13.03
C GLU A 42 -30.38 7.38 12.13
N MET A 43 -30.43 6.78 10.95
CA MET A 43 -29.30 6.78 10.02
C MET A 43 -29.10 8.17 9.43
N PRO A 44 -27.84 8.64 9.35
CA PRO A 44 -27.55 9.94 8.75
C PRO A 44 -27.98 9.96 7.27
N GLN A 45 -28.25 11.15 6.76
CA GLN A 45 -28.65 11.36 5.36
C GLN A 45 -27.45 11.88 4.55
N ILE A 46 -27.39 11.54 3.27
CA ILE A 46 -26.28 11.95 2.41
C ILE A 46 -26.41 13.45 2.08
N THR A 47 -25.31 14.19 2.21
CA THR A 47 -25.19 15.61 1.85
C THR A 47 -24.26 15.84 0.67
N GLU A 48 -23.29 14.94 0.45
CA GLU A 48 -22.45 14.90 -0.73
C GLU A 48 -22.22 13.45 -1.14
N LEU A 49 -22.25 13.18 -2.45
CA LEU A 49 -21.96 11.88 -3.02
C LEU A 49 -20.92 12.02 -4.12
N CYS A 50 -19.92 11.13 -4.10
CA CYS A 50 -18.99 10.97 -5.21
C CYS A 50 -18.82 9.50 -5.61
N VAL A 51 -18.90 9.24 -6.91
CA VAL A 51 -18.53 7.95 -7.52
C VAL A 51 -17.56 8.23 -8.66
N LEU A 52 -16.37 7.65 -8.56
CA LEU A 52 -15.38 7.65 -9.63
C LEU A 52 -15.31 6.28 -10.29
N SER A 53 -15.14 6.26 -11.62
CA SER A 53 -14.94 5.06 -12.41
C SER A 53 -13.56 5.03 -13.04
N LEU A 54 -12.92 3.86 -12.94
CA LEU A 54 -11.60 3.60 -13.48
C LEU A 54 -11.61 2.25 -14.20
N PRO A 55 -11.45 2.20 -15.54
CA PRO A 55 -11.33 0.94 -16.26
C PRO A 55 -10.11 0.12 -15.82
N ARG A 56 -10.25 -1.21 -15.80
CA ARG A 56 -9.15 -2.14 -15.41
C ARG A 56 -7.86 -1.89 -16.17
N GLU A 57 -7.95 -1.69 -17.48
CA GLU A 57 -6.80 -1.38 -18.35
C GLU A 57 -6.04 -0.11 -17.91
N HIS A 58 -6.78 0.89 -17.43
CA HIS A 58 -6.18 2.13 -16.92
C HIS A 58 -5.58 1.93 -15.53
N PHE A 59 -6.25 1.17 -14.67
CA PHE A 59 -5.74 0.77 -13.36
C PHE A 59 -4.39 0.05 -13.52
N ASP A 60 -4.34 -1.01 -14.34
CA ASP A 60 -3.13 -1.81 -14.51
C ASP A 60 -1.96 -0.97 -15.06
N ARG A 61 -2.23 -0.08 -16.02
CA ARG A 61 -1.22 0.83 -16.57
C ARG A 61 -0.68 1.80 -15.52
N ALA A 62 -1.57 2.44 -14.76
CA ALA A 62 -1.20 3.40 -13.72
C ALA A 62 -0.46 2.71 -12.56
N SER A 63 -0.90 1.55 -12.12
CA SER A 63 -0.21 0.75 -11.09
C SER A 63 1.17 0.30 -11.54
N ASN A 64 1.34 -0.14 -12.80
CA ASN A 64 2.65 -0.51 -13.34
C ASN A 64 3.58 0.70 -13.44
N TYR A 65 3.05 1.87 -13.79
CA TYR A 65 3.81 3.11 -13.76
C TYR A 65 4.32 3.42 -12.34
N LEU A 66 3.44 3.39 -11.33
CA LEU A 66 3.83 3.60 -9.93
C LEU A 66 4.86 2.56 -9.46
N LEU A 67 4.72 1.29 -9.85
CA LEU A 67 5.67 0.23 -9.52
C LEU A 67 7.08 0.58 -10.03
N ASN A 68 7.18 1.02 -11.28
CA ASN A 68 8.45 1.40 -11.91
C ASN A 68 9.08 2.68 -11.32
N CYS A 69 8.25 3.59 -10.81
CA CYS A 69 8.73 4.79 -10.11
C CYS A 69 9.10 4.54 -8.64
N SER A 70 8.64 3.43 -8.05
CA SER A 70 8.83 3.14 -6.63
C SER A 70 10.16 2.42 -6.35
N THR A 71 10.96 2.97 -5.45
CA THR A 71 12.14 2.30 -4.87
C THR A 71 11.97 2.14 -3.36
N LEU A 72 12.80 1.30 -2.73
CA LEU A 72 12.84 1.20 -1.26
C LEU A 72 13.60 2.35 -0.60
N GLU A 73 14.51 2.97 -1.33
CA GLU A 73 15.43 3.99 -0.80
C GLU A 73 14.83 5.40 -0.88
N ASP A 74 13.90 5.60 -1.81
CA ASP A 74 13.23 6.88 -2.01
C ASP A 74 11.83 6.94 -1.38
N ASP A 75 11.81 7.16 -0.07
CA ASP A 75 10.58 7.28 0.73
C ASP A 75 10.12 8.73 0.95
N ASN A 76 10.78 9.73 0.34
CA ASN A 76 10.47 11.15 0.58
C ASN A 76 9.80 11.86 -0.60
N HIS A 77 9.88 11.32 -1.81
CA HIS A 77 9.24 11.95 -2.97
C HIS A 77 7.76 11.58 -3.06
N GLU A 78 6.97 12.50 -3.60
CA GLU A 78 5.55 12.24 -3.87
C GLU A 78 5.39 11.11 -4.90
N LEU A 79 4.48 10.18 -4.61
CA LEU A 79 4.13 9.08 -5.50
C LEU A 79 2.65 9.14 -5.82
N LEU A 80 2.35 9.86 -6.88
CA LEU A 80 1.01 10.07 -7.40
C LEU A 80 1.01 9.85 -8.91
N VAL A 81 -0.13 9.41 -9.44
CA VAL A 81 -0.34 9.29 -10.88
C VAL A 81 -1.67 9.92 -11.25
N HIS A 82 -1.64 10.81 -12.24
CA HIS A 82 -2.87 11.33 -12.81
C HIS A 82 -3.48 10.28 -13.74
N VAL A 83 -4.73 9.88 -13.47
CA VAL A 83 -5.44 8.89 -14.29
C VAL A 83 -6.72 9.52 -14.81
N ALA A 84 -6.94 9.40 -16.13
CA ALA A 84 -8.19 9.82 -16.74
C ALA A 84 -9.33 8.91 -16.27
N THR A 85 -10.32 9.51 -15.61
CA THR A 85 -11.46 8.84 -14.97
C THR A 85 -12.75 9.56 -15.34
N ASN A 86 -13.87 8.83 -15.39
CA ASN A 86 -15.18 9.47 -15.38
C ASN A 86 -15.67 9.46 -13.93
N PHE A 87 -16.28 10.55 -13.48
CA PHE A 87 -16.85 10.63 -12.15
C PHE A 87 -18.23 11.28 -12.19
N TYR A 88 -19.03 10.98 -11.17
CA TYR A 88 -20.28 11.65 -10.85
C TYR A 88 -20.15 12.17 -9.43
N SER A 89 -20.33 13.47 -9.23
CA SER A 89 -20.38 14.08 -7.91
C SER A 89 -21.57 15.04 -7.84
N CYS A 90 -22.28 15.01 -6.72
CA CYS A 90 -23.39 15.91 -6.45
C CYS A 90 -23.50 16.21 -4.96
N GLN A 91 -23.96 17.43 -4.66
CA GLN A 91 -24.45 17.79 -3.33
C GLN A 91 -25.94 17.51 -3.25
N ILE A 92 -26.40 17.02 -2.10
CA ILE A 92 -27.75 16.49 -1.91
C ILE A 92 -28.41 17.22 -0.76
N ARG A 93 -29.66 17.64 -0.96
CA ARG A 93 -30.48 18.21 0.09
C ARG A 93 -31.05 17.10 0.97
N PRO A 94 -30.67 17.00 2.25
CA PRO A 94 -31.27 16.04 3.16
C PRO A 94 -32.70 16.46 3.52
N SER A 95 -33.56 15.48 3.73
CA SER A 95 -34.95 15.66 4.18
C SER A 95 -34.99 15.84 5.69
N LEU A 96 -34.52 17.00 6.17
CA LEU A 96 -34.52 17.37 7.58
C LEU A 96 -35.66 18.34 7.93
N TYR A 97 -36.27 18.12 9.10
CA TYR A 97 -37.22 19.06 9.71
C TYR A 97 -36.50 20.29 10.29
N PRO A 98 -37.20 21.41 10.56
CA PRO A 98 -36.57 22.64 11.06
C PRO A 98 -35.72 22.47 12.32
N ASN A 99 -36.14 21.62 13.26
CA ASN A 99 -35.36 21.30 14.47
C ASN A 99 -34.10 20.49 14.15
N GLN A 100 -34.20 19.54 13.22
CA GLN A 100 -33.05 18.74 12.78
C GLN A 100 -32.02 19.58 12.01
N TRP A 101 -32.47 20.57 11.22
CA TRP A 101 -31.57 21.54 10.59
C TRP A 101 -30.79 22.36 11.61
N LYS A 102 -31.45 22.75 12.71
CA LYS A 102 -30.79 23.46 13.80
C LYS A 102 -29.71 22.59 14.46
N GLU A 103 -30.04 21.34 14.79
CA GLU A 103 -29.08 20.37 15.35
C GLU A 103 -27.91 20.10 14.40
N TYR A 104 -28.19 19.96 13.10
CA TYR A 104 -27.19 19.80 12.05
C TYR A 104 -26.19 20.97 12.00
N GLU A 105 -26.69 22.21 11.98
CA GLU A 105 -25.83 23.40 11.96
C GLU A 105 -24.99 23.53 13.25
N GLU A 106 -25.56 23.21 14.41
CA GLU A 106 -24.82 23.17 15.67
C GLU A 106 -23.69 22.12 15.62
N GLN A 107 -23.96 20.94 15.07
CA GLN A 107 -22.98 19.87 14.93
C GLN A 107 -21.89 20.18 13.89
N ARG A 108 -22.26 20.84 12.78
CA ARG A 108 -21.37 21.29 11.71
C ARG A 108 -20.23 22.17 12.22
N LEU A 109 -20.54 23.05 13.17
CA LEU A 109 -19.54 23.96 13.75
C LEU A 109 -18.46 23.26 14.60
N ILE A 110 -18.73 22.04 15.07
CA ILE A 110 -17.81 21.29 15.95
C ILE A 110 -17.23 20.03 15.31
N THR A 111 -17.78 19.58 14.18
CA THR A 111 -17.40 18.34 13.51
C THR A 111 -16.84 18.67 12.12
N PRO A 112 -15.51 18.66 11.92
CA PRO A 112 -14.90 19.00 10.63
C PRO A 112 -15.41 18.17 9.44
N ALA A 113 -15.81 16.92 9.69
CA ALA A 113 -16.39 16.04 8.67
C ALA A 113 -17.76 16.51 8.15
N ILE A 114 -18.48 17.34 8.91
CA ILE A 114 -19.73 17.93 8.48
C ILE A 114 -19.39 19.35 8.04
N HIS A 115 -19.24 19.57 6.73
CA HIS A 115 -18.71 20.84 6.23
C HIS A 115 -19.74 21.71 5.49
N LEU A 116 -20.73 21.10 4.81
CA LEU A 116 -21.74 21.82 4.01
C LEU A 116 -22.81 22.49 4.89
N SER A 117 -23.12 23.76 4.67
CA SER A 117 -24.19 24.45 5.41
C SER A 117 -25.58 24.18 4.81
N GLN A 118 -26.63 24.49 5.56
CA GLN A 118 -28.00 24.52 5.07
C GLN A 118 -28.14 25.44 3.85
N GLU A 119 -27.43 26.56 3.83
CA GLU A 119 -27.45 27.51 2.72
C GLU A 119 -26.88 26.87 1.44
N ASP A 120 -25.82 26.07 1.56
CA ASP A 120 -25.21 25.33 0.44
C ASP A 120 -26.16 24.26 -0.11
N LEU A 121 -26.96 23.63 0.77
CA LEU A 121 -27.79 22.47 0.46
C LEU A 121 -29.23 22.82 0.07
N LYS A 122 -29.78 23.99 0.44
CA LYS A 122 -31.22 24.26 0.33
C LYS A 122 -31.79 24.25 -1.10
N TYR A 123 -30.96 24.55 -2.10
CA TYR A 123 -31.36 24.55 -3.52
C TYR A 123 -30.92 23.30 -4.27
N LYS A 124 -30.32 22.31 -3.58
CA LYS A 124 -29.94 21.04 -4.18
C LYS A 124 -31.14 20.09 -4.26
N SER A 125 -31.04 19.09 -5.13
CA SER A 125 -32.05 18.04 -5.26
C SER A 125 -32.03 17.09 -4.06
N PHE A 126 -33.12 16.36 -3.84
CA PHE A 126 -33.15 15.31 -2.83
C PHE A 126 -32.48 14.03 -3.36
N PHE A 127 -32.07 13.14 -2.45
CA PHE A 127 -31.40 11.88 -2.82
C PHE A 127 -32.18 11.06 -3.86
N LYS A 128 -33.51 10.96 -3.71
CA LYS A 128 -34.39 10.25 -4.66
C LYS A 128 -34.36 10.79 -6.09
N ASP A 129 -34.05 12.06 -6.26
CA ASP A 129 -34.03 12.73 -7.57
C ASP A 129 -32.65 12.57 -8.23
N GLU A 130 -31.59 12.42 -7.43
CA GLU A 130 -30.20 12.22 -7.88
C GLU A 130 -29.86 10.74 -8.16
N TRP A 131 -30.45 9.81 -7.41
CA TRP A 131 -30.16 8.38 -7.54
C TRP A 131 -30.35 7.82 -8.96
N PRO A 132 -31.38 8.20 -9.75
CA PRO A 132 -31.51 7.74 -11.14
C PRO A 132 -30.28 8.08 -12.01
N LEU A 133 -29.61 9.21 -11.74
CA LEU A 133 -28.39 9.61 -12.45
C LEU A 133 -27.20 8.76 -12.03
N VAL A 134 -27.07 8.45 -10.74
CA VAL A 134 -26.06 7.51 -10.23
C VAL A 134 -26.29 6.11 -10.81
N HIS A 135 -27.54 5.64 -10.84
CA HIS A 135 -27.92 4.37 -11.44
C HIS A 135 -27.55 4.32 -12.93
N MET A 136 -27.88 5.37 -13.70
CA MET A 136 -27.47 5.48 -15.11
C MET A 136 -25.94 5.49 -15.26
N PHE A 137 -25.22 6.17 -14.36
CA PHE A 137 -23.77 6.17 -14.34
C PHE A 137 -23.23 4.74 -14.15
N LEU A 138 -23.76 3.97 -13.20
CA LEU A 138 -23.39 2.57 -12.98
C LEU A 138 -23.71 1.69 -14.21
N GLN A 139 -24.86 1.92 -14.84
CA GLN A 139 -25.28 1.18 -16.05
C GLN A 139 -24.33 1.35 -17.23
N LYS A 140 -23.70 2.53 -17.37
CA LYS A 140 -22.77 2.85 -18.44
C LYS A 140 -21.36 2.27 -18.25
N GLN A 141 -21.06 1.70 -17.08
CA GLN A 141 -19.72 1.15 -16.81
C GLN A 141 -19.51 -0.17 -17.55
N ARG A 142 -18.24 -0.47 -17.90
CA ARG A 142 -17.85 -1.80 -18.39
C ARG A 142 -18.09 -2.84 -17.29
N ARG A 143 -18.49 -4.04 -17.69
CA ARG A 143 -18.95 -5.11 -16.78
C ARG A 143 -17.94 -6.26 -16.73
N PRO A 144 -17.77 -6.92 -15.57
CA PRO A 144 -18.35 -6.58 -14.26
C PRO A 144 -17.75 -5.29 -13.68
N ALA A 145 -18.53 -4.56 -12.87
CA ALA A 145 -18.08 -3.34 -12.17
C ALA A 145 -17.98 -3.61 -10.66
N CYS A 146 -17.04 -2.95 -9.96
CA CYS A 146 -16.90 -3.07 -8.51
C CYS A 146 -16.86 -1.68 -7.87
N ILE A 147 -17.82 -1.42 -6.98
CA ILE A 147 -17.85 -0.23 -6.13
C ILE A 147 -16.91 -0.47 -4.95
N ILE A 148 -15.97 0.44 -4.77
CA ILE A 148 -14.99 0.40 -3.69
C ILE A 148 -15.25 1.60 -2.79
N ALA A 149 -15.39 1.34 -1.49
CA ALA A 149 -15.44 2.36 -0.45
C ALA A 149 -14.48 1.97 0.68
N HIS A 150 -14.00 2.96 1.43
CA HIS A 150 -13.07 2.72 2.53
C HIS A 150 -13.82 2.58 3.84
N ASN A 151 -13.75 1.40 4.46
CA ASN A 151 -14.58 1.06 5.63
C ASN A 151 -16.10 1.09 5.30
N GLY A 152 -16.44 0.87 4.03
CA GLY A 152 -17.80 1.01 3.51
C GLY A 152 -18.81 0.09 4.18
N VAL A 153 -18.43 -1.10 4.62
CA VAL A 153 -19.35 -2.03 5.32
C VAL A 153 -19.84 -1.45 6.63
N ARG A 154 -19.01 -0.65 7.30
CA ARG A 154 -19.36 0.00 8.56
C ARG A 154 -19.95 1.38 8.36
N PHE A 155 -19.80 1.97 7.18
CA PHE A 155 -20.25 3.31 6.85
C PHE A 155 -20.99 3.42 5.52
N ASP A 156 -20.31 3.70 4.41
CA ASP A 156 -20.92 4.11 3.12
C ASP A 156 -22.03 3.17 2.65
N PHE A 157 -21.78 1.86 2.67
CA PHE A 157 -22.75 0.89 2.19
C PHE A 157 -24.01 0.85 3.06
N ARG A 158 -23.89 1.11 4.38
CA ARG A 158 -25.04 1.19 5.30
C ARG A 158 -25.84 2.46 5.07
N VAL A 159 -25.15 3.59 4.90
CA VAL A 159 -25.79 4.88 4.60
C VAL A 159 -26.53 4.79 3.27
N LEU A 160 -25.89 4.28 2.22
CA LEU A 160 -26.50 4.06 0.92
C LEU A 160 -27.72 3.15 1.01
N TYR A 161 -27.58 2.00 1.68
CA TYR A 161 -28.69 1.06 1.86
C TYR A 161 -29.89 1.71 2.57
N SER A 162 -29.61 2.48 3.62
CA SER A 162 -30.62 3.25 4.35
C SER A 162 -31.32 4.27 3.45
N GLU A 163 -30.57 5.07 2.67
CA GLU A 163 -31.14 6.04 1.73
C GLU A 163 -32.00 5.39 0.65
N LEU A 164 -31.53 4.31 0.04
CA LEU A 164 -32.29 3.55 -0.95
C LEU A 164 -33.58 2.99 -0.36
N THR A 165 -33.53 2.48 0.88
CA THR A 165 -34.69 1.94 1.58
C THR A 165 -35.71 3.03 1.93
N LYS A 166 -35.24 4.14 2.54
CA LYS A 166 -36.09 5.29 2.93
C LYS A 166 -36.86 5.85 1.74
N ASN A 167 -36.21 5.91 0.59
CA ASN A 167 -36.77 6.48 -0.64
C ASN A 167 -37.45 5.45 -1.55
N LYS A 168 -37.53 4.17 -1.15
CA LYS A 168 -38.12 3.06 -1.94
C LYS A 168 -37.44 2.81 -3.30
N LEU A 169 -36.16 3.15 -3.40
CA LEU A 169 -35.41 3.10 -4.65
C LEU A 169 -34.84 1.71 -4.96
N LEU A 170 -34.81 0.81 -3.98
CA LEU A 170 -34.38 -0.59 -4.20
C LEU A 170 -35.28 -1.33 -5.20
N GLU A 171 -36.56 -0.94 -5.30
CA GLU A 171 -37.51 -1.55 -6.25
C GLU A 171 -37.53 -0.81 -7.59
N GLU A 172 -37.44 0.52 -7.58
CA GLU A 172 -37.56 1.37 -8.78
C GLU A 172 -36.25 1.47 -9.57
N TYR A 173 -35.12 1.59 -8.88
CA TYR A 173 -33.78 1.75 -9.44
C TYR A 173 -32.79 0.82 -8.70
N PRO A 174 -32.96 -0.51 -8.81
CA PRO A 174 -32.12 -1.47 -8.12
C PRO A 174 -30.64 -1.33 -8.55
N ILE A 175 -29.73 -1.72 -7.66
CA ILE A 175 -28.32 -1.88 -8.05
C ILE A 175 -28.22 -2.94 -9.15
N PRO A 176 -27.55 -2.68 -10.29
CA PRO A 176 -27.44 -3.67 -11.36
C PRO A 176 -26.73 -4.96 -10.90
N ASP A 177 -27.18 -6.12 -11.38
CA ASP A 177 -26.75 -7.46 -10.93
C ASP A 177 -25.25 -7.77 -11.11
N ASP A 178 -24.60 -7.03 -12.00
CA ASP A 178 -23.19 -7.12 -12.37
C ASP A 178 -22.33 -6.01 -11.73
N VAL A 179 -22.89 -5.31 -10.74
CA VAL A 179 -22.18 -4.41 -9.82
C VAL A 179 -21.91 -5.14 -8.51
N TYR A 180 -20.63 -5.20 -8.17
CA TYR A 180 -20.12 -5.76 -6.93
C TYR A 180 -19.62 -4.65 -5.99
N PHE A 181 -19.31 -5.03 -4.75
CA PHE A 181 -18.89 -4.16 -3.67
C PHE A 181 -17.65 -4.75 -3.02
N LEU A 182 -16.73 -3.87 -2.63
CA LEU A 182 -15.53 -4.22 -1.90
C LEU A 182 -15.25 -3.17 -0.83
N ASP A 183 -15.03 -3.63 0.40
CA ASP A 183 -14.51 -2.80 1.48
C ASP A 183 -12.98 -2.77 1.42
N SER A 184 -12.42 -1.62 1.04
CA SER A 184 -10.96 -1.48 0.90
C SER A 184 -10.24 -1.50 2.25
N TYR A 185 -10.88 -1.13 3.36
CA TYR A 185 -10.27 -1.22 4.69
C TYR A 185 -9.96 -2.67 5.03
N MET A 186 -10.92 -3.57 4.77
CA MET A 186 -10.73 -5.01 4.95
C MET A 186 -9.65 -5.56 4.01
N ALA A 187 -9.65 -5.12 2.75
CA ALA A 187 -8.65 -5.52 1.77
C ALA A 187 -7.22 -5.15 2.22
N PHE A 188 -7.01 -3.90 2.64
CA PHE A 188 -5.68 -3.44 3.06
C PHE A 188 -5.19 -4.17 4.32
N LEU A 189 -6.08 -4.45 5.29
CA LEU A 189 -5.71 -5.25 6.47
C LEU A 189 -5.18 -6.63 6.09
N ASP A 190 -5.87 -7.32 5.17
CA ASP A 190 -5.52 -8.69 4.80
C ASP A 190 -4.28 -8.72 3.90
N LEU A 191 -4.14 -7.76 2.98
CA LEU A 191 -2.94 -7.61 2.14
C LEU A 191 -1.69 -7.32 2.98
N GLU A 192 -1.79 -6.42 3.96
CA GLU A 192 -0.68 -6.11 4.87
C GLU A 192 -0.37 -7.29 5.78
N LYS A 193 -1.38 -8.01 6.28
CA LYS A 193 -1.16 -9.21 7.10
C LYS A 193 -0.39 -10.28 6.32
N ASN A 194 -0.80 -10.55 5.09
CA ASN A 194 -0.11 -11.51 4.22
C ASN A 194 1.34 -11.08 3.93
N HIS A 195 1.57 -9.78 3.74
CA HIS A 195 2.91 -9.23 3.55
C HIS A 195 3.78 -9.43 4.80
N LEU A 196 3.29 -9.05 5.98
CA LEU A 196 4.01 -9.21 7.23
C LEU A 196 4.27 -10.68 7.59
N ASP A 197 3.36 -11.60 7.28
CA ASP A 197 3.58 -13.03 7.42
C ASP A 197 4.70 -13.53 6.50
N THR A 198 4.77 -13.01 5.28
CA THR A 198 5.85 -13.30 4.34
C THR A 198 7.19 -12.78 4.87
N LEU A 199 7.23 -11.57 5.44
CA LEU A 199 8.44 -11.02 6.08
C LEU A 199 8.88 -11.87 7.27
N SER A 200 7.93 -12.30 8.11
CA SER A 200 8.19 -13.16 9.26
C SER A 200 8.79 -14.49 8.83
N ALA A 201 8.12 -15.21 7.91
CA ALA A 201 8.59 -16.49 7.38
C ALA A 201 9.96 -16.38 6.69
N THR A 202 10.19 -15.31 5.91
CA THR A 202 11.48 -15.07 5.26
C THR A 202 12.58 -14.83 6.29
N THR A 203 12.28 -14.07 7.36
CA THR A 203 13.27 -13.78 8.40
C THR A 203 13.63 -15.03 9.21
N THR A 204 12.67 -15.92 9.45
CA THR A 204 12.90 -17.18 10.18
C THR A 204 13.64 -18.24 9.36
N THR A 205 13.44 -18.28 8.04
CA THR A 205 14.03 -19.31 7.17
C THR A 205 15.46 -19.01 6.75
N VAL A 206 15.89 -17.75 6.83
CA VAL A 206 17.24 -17.32 6.46
C VAL A 206 18.25 -17.69 7.55
N ASP A 207 19.33 -18.36 7.15
CA ASP A 207 20.49 -18.61 8.01
C ASP A 207 21.39 -17.36 8.06
N TRP A 208 21.05 -16.44 8.97
CA TRP A 208 21.77 -15.19 9.17
C TRP A 208 23.24 -15.38 9.54
N SER A 209 23.62 -16.54 10.09
CA SER A 209 25.01 -16.85 10.43
C SER A 209 25.87 -17.00 9.18
N LYS A 210 25.35 -17.65 8.12
CA LYS A 210 26.02 -17.79 6.83
C LYS A 210 26.09 -16.46 6.09
N ILE A 211 25.03 -15.66 6.14
CA ILE A 211 25.04 -14.32 5.52
C ILE A 211 26.11 -13.44 6.18
N GLY A 212 26.22 -13.46 7.51
CA GLY A 212 27.28 -12.76 8.23
C GLY A 212 28.68 -13.15 7.73
N GLN A 213 28.93 -14.44 7.53
CA GLN A 213 30.22 -14.94 7.01
C GLN A 213 30.50 -14.45 5.58
N VAL A 214 29.50 -14.47 4.70
CA VAL A 214 29.65 -13.99 3.31
C VAL A 214 29.97 -12.50 3.29
N VAL A 215 29.24 -11.68 4.06
CA VAL A 215 29.50 -10.24 4.11
C VAL A 215 30.89 -9.94 4.66
N GLN A 216 31.36 -10.70 5.65
CA GLN A 216 32.73 -10.59 6.13
C GLN A 216 33.76 -10.89 5.05
N HIS A 217 33.52 -11.92 4.25
CA HIS A 217 34.43 -12.28 3.16
C HIS A 217 34.53 -11.15 2.12
N VAL A 218 33.39 -10.55 1.75
CA VAL A 218 33.32 -9.41 0.82
C VAL A 218 34.04 -8.19 1.40
N LYS A 219 33.75 -7.78 2.65
CA LYS A 219 34.42 -6.65 3.30
C LYS A 219 35.94 -6.87 3.42
N LYS A 220 36.37 -8.12 3.67
CA LYS A 220 37.80 -8.48 3.72
C LYS A 220 38.46 -8.33 2.34
N ILE A 221 37.79 -8.75 1.26
CA ILE A 221 38.28 -8.56 -0.11
C ILE A 221 38.36 -7.07 -0.45
N GLU A 222 37.33 -6.28 -0.15
CA GLU A 222 37.33 -4.83 -0.41
C GLU A 222 38.45 -4.10 0.34
N TYR A 223 38.68 -4.44 1.62
CA TYR A 223 39.77 -3.87 2.40
C TYR A 223 41.13 -4.19 1.81
N LEU A 224 41.35 -5.47 1.43
CA LEU A 224 42.60 -5.92 0.80
C LEU A 224 42.83 -5.24 -0.56
N SER A 225 41.77 -5.01 -1.35
CA SER A 225 41.87 -4.27 -2.61
C SER A 225 42.32 -2.83 -2.39
N LYS A 226 41.71 -2.12 -1.42
CA LYS A 226 42.09 -0.73 -1.09
C LYS A 226 43.53 -0.62 -0.60
N THR A 227 44.00 -1.57 0.20
CA THR A 227 45.40 -1.57 0.67
C THR A 227 46.40 -1.84 -0.45
N ILE A 228 46.02 -2.62 -1.47
CA ILE A 228 46.86 -2.84 -2.66
C ILE A 228 46.93 -1.56 -3.52
N ASP A 229 45.81 -0.83 -3.67
CA ASP A 229 45.78 0.42 -4.42
C ASP A 229 46.58 1.55 -3.72
N ASP A 230 46.52 1.61 -2.38
CA ASP A 230 47.29 2.57 -1.57
C ASP A 230 48.80 2.25 -1.56
N GLU A 231 49.20 0.96 -1.62
CA GLU A 231 50.61 0.55 -1.70
C GLU A 231 51.19 0.71 -3.12
N ALA A 232 50.36 0.70 -4.17
CA ALA A 232 50.78 0.97 -5.56
C ALA A 232 51.02 2.47 -5.85
N GLY A 233 50.57 3.38 -4.97
CA GLY A 233 50.72 4.83 -5.09
C GLY A 233 52.14 5.38 -4.86
N THR A 234 53.14 4.55 -4.61
CA THR A 234 54.54 4.99 -4.42
C THR A 234 55.49 4.35 -5.43
N SER A 235 55.31 4.63 -6.73
CA SER A 235 56.42 4.55 -7.68
C SER A 235 56.34 5.67 -8.70
N LYS A 236 57.50 6.27 -8.93
CA LYS A 236 57.74 7.58 -9.53
C LYS A 236 57.22 7.68 -10.97
N GLU A 237 56.79 8.90 -11.32
CA GLU A 237 56.74 9.40 -12.69
C GLU A 237 57.99 8.97 -13.48
N THR A 238 57.78 8.34 -14.63
CA THR A 238 58.72 8.45 -15.74
C THR A 238 57.91 8.61 -17.01
N THR A 239 57.95 9.84 -17.51
CA THR A 239 57.42 10.31 -18.79
C THR A 239 58.09 9.56 -19.94
N ILE A 240 57.30 8.98 -20.85
CA ILE A 240 57.66 8.85 -22.27
C ILE A 240 56.44 9.25 -23.11
N ASN A 241 56.70 10.18 -24.02
CA ASN A 241 55.82 10.83 -24.97
C ASN A 241 55.17 9.89 -26.01
N ASP A 242 53.98 10.35 -26.44
CA ASP A 242 53.42 10.48 -27.79
C ASP A 242 53.37 9.32 -28.80
N SER A 243 52.19 9.30 -29.44
CA SER A 243 51.90 8.86 -30.81
C SER A 243 51.71 7.35 -31.00
N TRP A 244 50.51 6.95 -31.41
CA TRP A 244 50.19 6.54 -32.79
C TRP A 244 48.73 6.05 -32.80
N GLU A 245 47.92 6.74 -33.61
CA GLU A 245 46.54 6.37 -33.93
C GLU A 245 46.46 5.09 -34.78
N GLU A 246 45.23 4.54 -34.76
CA GLU A 246 44.54 3.87 -35.87
C GLU A 246 44.76 2.36 -36.18
N ASN A 247 43.58 1.74 -36.37
CA ASN A 247 43.27 0.55 -37.18
C ASN A 247 43.69 -0.82 -36.61
N CYS A 248 42.99 -1.93 -36.77
CA CYS A 248 41.68 -2.30 -37.29
C CYS A 248 41.52 -3.81 -36.98
N VAL A 249 40.26 -4.27 -36.85
CA VAL A 249 39.71 -5.55 -37.35
C VAL A 249 40.50 -6.87 -37.14
N GLY A 250 39.87 -7.77 -36.38
CA GLY A 250 39.71 -9.20 -36.75
C GLY A 250 40.92 -10.11 -36.62
N GLU A 251 40.85 -11.08 -35.71
CA GLU A 251 40.79 -12.52 -36.02
C GLU A 251 40.95 -13.38 -34.75
N THR A 252 40.14 -14.44 -34.73
CA THR A 252 40.18 -15.60 -33.84
C THR A 252 41.55 -16.32 -33.85
N LEU A 253 42.01 -16.82 -32.69
CA LEU A 253 42.31 -18.24 -32.43
C LEU A 253 43.08 -18.49 -31.11
N ASP A 254 42.48 -19.37 -30.32
CA ASP A 254 43.01 -20.43 -29.44
C ASP A 254 44.03 -20.15 -28.29
N PRO A 255 43.76 -20.68 -27.07
CA PRO A 255 44.67 -20.63 -25.94
C PRO A 255 45.55 -21.89 -25.92
N LEU A 256 46.88 -21.75 -25.84
CA LEU A 256 47.84 -22.68 -25.22
C LEU A 256 49.28 -22.30 -25.60
N ARG A 257 49.93 -21.48 -24.77
CA ARG A 257 51.41 -21.43 -24.75
C ARG A 257 51.91 -20.93 -23.40
N MET A 258 52.29 -21.87 -22.54
CA MET A 258 53.09 -21.58 -21.34
C MET A 258 54.56 -21.37 -21.72
N PRO A 259 55.24 -20.33 -21.20
CA PRO A 259 56.69 -20.30 -21.15
C PRO A 259 57.20 -20.93 -19.85
N LYS A 260 57.99 -21.97 -20.07
CA LYS A 260 59.07 -22.61 -19.28
C LYS A 260 59.48 -21.95 -17.96
N LYS A 261 59.62 -22.85 -16.96
CA LYS A 261 60.35 -22.73 -15.69
C LYS A 261 61.72 -22.04 -15.85
N LEU A 262 62.00 -21.11 -14.95
CA LEU A 262 63.36 -20.78 -14.52
C LEU A 262 63.47 -21.10 -13.03
N ASP A 263 64.20 -22.17 -12.71
CA ASP A 263 64.56 -22.55 -11.34
C ASP A 263 65.69 -21.65 -10.84
N GLY A 264 65.52 -21.13 -9.61
CA GLY A 264 66.54 -20.34 -8.92
C GLY A 264 66.12 -20.06 -7.47
N LEU A 265 66.43 -21.00 -6.58
CA LEU A 265 66.21 -20.94 -5.12
C LEU A 265 66.61 -19.60 -4.50
N LYS A 266 65.73 -19.00 -3.68
CA LYS A 266 66.06 -18.47 -2.32
C LYS A 266 64.84 -18.56 -1.38
N THR A 267 64.98 -19.43 -0.37
CA THR A 267 64.32 -19.52 0.96
C THR A 267 62.94 -18.87 1.23
N PRO A 268 62.01 -19.57 1.91
CA PRO A 268 60.68 -19.03 2.22
C PRO A 268 60.78 -17.91 3.28
N PRO A 269 60.15 -16.74 3.06
CA PRO A 269 59.98 -15.78 4.14
C PRO A 269 58.99 -16.33 5.18
N LYS A 270 59.32 -16.07 6.44
CA LYS A 270 58.71 -16.58 7.66
C LYS A 270 57.18 -16.41 7.68
N LYS A 271 56.45 -17.52 7.86
CA LYS A 271 55.03 -17.60 8.25
C LYS A 271 54.77 -16.98 9.64
N ARG A 272 54.86 -15.66 9.80
CA ARG A 272 54.66 -15.01 11.12
C ARG A 272 53.79 -13.75 11.11
N LYS A 273 52.98 -13.50 10.07
CA LYS A 273 52.07 -12.34 10.05
C LYS A 273 50.64 -12.60 9.55
N TYR A 274 50.28 -13.86 9.29
CA TYR A 274 48.93 -14.20 8.85
C TYR A 274 47.99 -14.62 9.99
N ASP A 275 48.54 -15.06 11.14
CA ASP A 275 47.72 -15.57 12.25
C ASP A 275 47.23 -14.47 13.21
N GLU A 276 47.85 -13.29 13.24
CA GLU A 276 47.47 -12.18 14.14
C GLU A 276 46.28 -11.35 13.64
N ILE A 277 45.88 -11.48 12.38
CA ILE A 277 44.68 -10.81 11.83
C ILE A 277 43.42 -11.68 12.07
N SER A 278 43.58 -12.96 12.40
CA SER A 278 42.46 -13.91 12.53
C SER A 278 41.69 -13.81 13.85
N THR A 279 42.19 -13.10 14.86
CA THR A 279 41.68 -13.22 16.25
C THR A 279 41.04 -11.95 16.82
N LYS A 280 40.68 -10.95 15.99
CA LYS A 280 40.04 -9.71 16.47
C LYS A 280 38.79 -9.23 15.72
N PHE A 281 38.25 -9.99 14.79
CA PHE A 281 36.96 -9.67 14.17
C PHE A 281 35.83 -10.47 14.83
N GLU A 282 35.50 -10.12 16.07
CA GLU A 282 34.20 -10.51 16.62
C GLU A 282 33.09 -9.92 15.75
N VAL A 283 32.19 -10.80 15.33
CA VAL A 283 31.16 -10.56 14.31
C VAL A 283 30.16 -9.53 14.83
N GLU A 284 30.27 -8.30 14.36
CA GLU A 284 29.14 -7.39 14.31
C GLU A 284 28.58 -7.44 12.89
N ILE A 285 27.42 -8.09 12.73
CA ILE A 285 26.56 -7.80 11.58
C ILE A 285 26.19 -6.33 11.76
N ASP A 286 26.87 -5.47 11.02
CA ASP A 286 26.69 -4.03 10.99
C ASP A 286 25.19 -3.65 10.92
N GLU A 287 24.79 -2.58 11.61
CA GLU A 287 23.42 -2.04 11.53
C GLU A 287 23.02 -1.66 10.09
N SER A 288 24.01 -1.47 9.21
CA SER A 288 23.81 -1.26 7.78
C SER A 288 23.22 -2.46 7.02
N ILE A 289 23.27 -3.68 7.57
CA ILE A 289 22.83 -4.91 6.91
C ILE A 289 21.45 -5.33 7.46
N LEU A 290 20.40 -4.76 6.86
CA LEU A 290 19.01 -5.04 7.23
C LEU A 290 18.48 -6.29 6.51
N PRO A 291 17.54 -7.06 7.10
CA PRO A 291 16.92 -8.19 6.40
C PRO A 291 16.34 -7.83 5.04
N LEU A 292 15.82 -6.61 4.90
CA LEU A 292 15.27 -6.07 3.66
C LEU A 292 16.27 -6.09 2.49
N SER A 293 17.57 -5.96 2.77
CA SER A 293 18.63 -5.98 1.75
C SER A 293 18.76 -7.32 1.02
N PHE A 294 18.20 -8.39 1.58
CA PHE A 294 18.27 -9.75 1.03
C PHE A 294 16.93 -10.26 0.50
N MET A 295 15.88 -9.47 0.64
CA MET A 295 14.55 -9.81 0.13
C MET A 295 14.44 -9.37 -1.33
N ASN A 296 13.82 -10.19 -2.17
CA ASN A 296 13.49 -9.77 -3.53
C ASN A 296 12.30 -8.80 -3.49
N THR A 297 12.62 -7.51 -3.42
CA THR A 297 11.64 -6.43 -3.29
C THR A 297 11.27 -5.79 -4.62
N SER A 298 11.87 -6.26 -5.73
CA SER A 298 11.62 -5.74 -7.08
C SER A 298 10.15 -5.85 -7.49
N GLN A 299 9.49 -6.93 -7.07
CA GLN A 299 8.09 -7.22 -7.36
C GLN A 299 7.12 -6.67 -6.29
N TRP A 300 7.63 -6.01 -5.25
CA TRP A 300 6.75 -5.46 -4.22
C TRP A 300 6.00 -4.25 -4.77
N SER A 301 4.69 -4.20 -4.50
CA SER A 301 3.89 -3.03 -4.81
C SER A 301 4.45 -1.78 -4.10
N PRO A 302 4.24 -0.58 -4.66
CA PRO A 302 4.66 0.66 -4.01
C PRO A 302 4.19 0.79 -2.56
N ALA A 303 2.96 0.38 -2.26
CA ALA A 303 2.43 0.37 -0.91
C ALA A 303 3.27 -0.52 0.03
N LYS A 304 3.58 -1.76 -0.38
CA LYS A 304 4.45 -2.67 0.39
C LYS A 304 5.83 -2.06 0.63
N LYS A 305 6.45 -1.46 -0.40
CA LYS A 305 7.77 -0.83 -0.27
C LYS A 305 7.77 0.29 0.78
N ARG A 306 6.81 1.22 0.70
CA ARG A 306 6.75 2.40 1.59
C ARG A 306 6.27 2.10 3.01
N ARG A 307 5.47 1.04 3.17
CA ARG A 307 4.89 0.68 4.47
C ARG A 307 5.67 -0.39 5.22
N THR A 308 6.71 -0.95 4.60
CA THR A 308 7.63 -1.87 5.29
C THR A 308 8.61 -1.10 6.16
N SER A 309 8.45 -1.19 7.47
CA SER A 309 9.31 -0.51 8.43
C SER A 309 10.51 -1.38 8.83
N LYS A 310 11.67 -0.75 9.02
CA LYS A 310 12.85 -1.37 9.65
C LYS A 310 12.54 -1.90 11.06
N LYS A 311 11.56 -1.30 11.76
CA LYS A 311 11.14 -1.70 13.12
C LYS A 311 10.50 -3.10 13.19
N PHE A 312 10.06 -3.64 12.05
CA PHE A 312 9.60 -5.03 11.95
C PHE A 312 10.73 -6.04 12.10
N PHE A 313 11.99 -5.59 12.14
CA PHE A 313 13.14 -6.43 12.35
C PHE A 313 13.87 -5.97 13.61
N ARG A 314 14.31 -6.93 14.43
CA ARG A 314 15.12 -6.67 15.61
C ARG A 314 16.25 -7.69 15.71
N LYS A 315 17.31 -7.35 16.44
CA LYS A 315 18.36 -8.33 16.78
C LYS A 315 18.00 -9.05 18.07
N SER A 316 18.17 -10.36 18.08
CA SER A 316 18.08 -11.20 19.28
C SER A 316 19.31 -11.03 20.17
N SER A 317 19.27 -11.63 21.36
CA SER A 317 20.44 -11.73 22.26
C SER A 317 21.63 -12.43 21.60
N GLU A 318 21.37 -13.33 20.66
CA GLU A 318 22.39 -14.04 19.86
C GLU A 318 22.85 -13.22 18.63
N LYS A 319 22.50 -11.93 18.55
CA LYS A 319 22.79 -11.04 17.42
C LYS A 319 22.23 -11.50 16.06
N LYS A 320 21.22 -12.39 16.06
CA LYS A 320 20.50 -12.81 14.85
C LYS A 320 19.34 -11.87 14.57
N TRP A 321 19.05 -11.63 13.30
CA TRP A 321 17.85 -10.89 12.93
C TRP A 321 16.60 -11.75 13.14
N GLU A 322 15.59 -11.16 13.79
CA GLU A 322 14.29 -11.75 14.06
C GLU A 322 13.19 -10.79 13.64
N PHE A 323 12.04 -11.35 13.27
CA PHE A 323 10.84 -10.57 13.03
C PHE A 323 10.25 -10.09 14.36
N ASN A 324 9.86 -8.83 14.42
CA ASN A 324 9.33 -8.21 15.62
C ASN A 324 7.79 -8.30 15.63
N ASP A 325 7.28 -9.46 16.08
CA ASP A 325 5.83 -9.73 16.15
C ASP A 325 5.06 -8.70 16.98
N SER A 326 5.70 -8.12 18.00
CA SER A 326 5.05 -7.09 18.83
C SER A 326 4.81 -5.82 18.02
N GLU A 327 5.82 -5.34 17.28
CA GLU A 327 5.68 -4.15 16.45
C GLU A 327 4.70 -4.40 15.29
N ALA A 328 4.77 -5.58 14.67
CA ALA A 328 3.84 -5.99 13.62
C ALA A 328 2.39 -6.07 14.12
N ARG A 329 2.16 -6.55 15.35
CA ARG A 329 0.83 -6.56 15.96
C ARG A 329 0.34 -5.14 16.21
N ASP A 330 1.16 -4.32 16.86
CA ASP A 330 0.85 -2.93 17.16
C ASP A 330 0.53 -2.11 15.92
N TYR A 331 1.21 -2.38 14.81
CA TYR A 331 1.00 -1.72 13.53
C TYR A 331 -0.47 -1.76 13.06
N PHE A 332 -1.20 -2.84 13.29
CA PHE A 332 -2.62 -2.94 12.92
C PHE A 332 -3.55 -2.14 13.83
N PHE A 333 -3.12 -1.82 15.07
CA PHE A 333 -3.97 -1.15 16.06
C PHE A 333 -3.71 0.35 16.20
N LYS A 334 -2.59 0.85 15.68
CA LYS A 334 -2.15 2.27 15.73
C LYS A 334 -2.84 3.21 14.74
N GLY A 335 -3.96 2.81 14.12
CA GLY A 335 -4.70 3.66 13.19
C GLY A 335 -4.05 3.84 11.81
N ASN A 336 -3.05 3.03 11.47
CA ASN A 336 -2.30 3.07 10.21
C ASN A 336 -3.14 2.78 8.95
N PHE A 337 -4.41 2.43 9.13
CA PHE A 337 -5.37 2.05 8.10
C PHE A 337 -6.51 3.04 7.93
N LYS A 338 -6.48 4.21 8.59
CA LYS A 338 -7.34 5.32 8.17
C LYS A 338 -6.94 5.77 6.78
N LEU A 339 -7.89 6.19 5.94
CA LEU A 339 -7.60 6.61 4.57
C LEU A 339 -6.54 7.72 4.51
N GLU A 340 -6.71 8.76 5.32
CA GLU A 340 -5.73 9.85 5.46
C GLU A 340 -4.32 9.35 5.78
N THR A 341 -4.20 8.44 6.75
CA THR A 341 -2.91 7.87 7.15
C THR A 341 -2.33 6.94 6.08
N LEU A 342 -3.17 6.15 5.41
CA LEU A 342 -2.76 5.29 4.29
C LEU A 342 -2.22 6.14 3.14
N TYR A 343 -3.00 7.12 2.71
CA TYR A 343 -2.64 8.04 1.64
C TYR A 343 -1.32 8.73 1.97
N LYS A 344 -1.23 9.42 3.10
CA LYS A 344 0.00 10.13 3.51
C LYS A 344 1.23 9.23 3.55
N ASN A 345 1.11 8.02 4.12
CA ASN A 345 2.24 7.10 4.24
C ASN A 345 2.66 6.52 2.88
N ILE A 346 1.73 6.34 1.94
CA ILE A 346 1.99 5.73 0.64
C ILE A 346 2.38 6.77 -0.40
N THR A 347 1.73 7.93 -0.44
CA THR A 347 1.94 8.93 -1.49
C THR A 347 2.94 10.00 -1.06
N LYS A 348 3.18 10.17 0.24
CA LYS A 348 3.97 11.28 0.83
C LYS A 348 3.39 12.66 0.53
N SER A 349 2.10 12.69 0.25
CA SER A 349 1.32 13.90 0.03
C SER A 349 0.16 13.95 1.01
N ASP A 350 -0.41 15.13 1.18
CA ASP A 350 -1.63 15.35 1.96
C ASP A 350 -2.79 15.61 1.00
N TYR A 351 -4.02 15.45 1.49
CA TYR A 351 -5.23 15.82 0.75
C TYR A 351 -6.25 16.42 1.70
N ASN A 352 -7.26 17.05 1.11
CA ASN A 352 -8.35 17.65 1.85
C ASN A 352 -9.39 16.58 2.21
N ALA A 353 -9.19 15.90 3.34
CA ALA A 353 -10.16 14.96 3.86
C ALA A 353 -11.48 15.66 4.18
N HIS A 354 -12.59 14.90 4.20
CA HIS A 354 -13.95 15.39 4.45
C HIS A 354 -14.65 16.00 3.23
N TYR A 355 -14.17 15.65 2.04
CA TYR A 355 -14.83 15.97 0.78
C TYR A 355 -14.91 14.69 -0.03
N ALA A 356 -16.13 14.24 -0.34
CA ALA A 356 -16.35 12.94 -0.96
C ALA A 356 -15.54 12.75 -2.26
N TYR A 357 -15.33 13.82 -3.02
CA TYR A 357 -14.49 13.79 -4.22
C TYR A 357 -13.01 13.53 -3.90
N ASP A 358 -12.44 14.26 -2.94
CA ASP A 358 -11.03 14.16 -2.58
C ASP A 358 -10.75 12.81 -1.90
N ASP A 359 -11.67 12.33 -1.05
CA ASP A 359 -11.59 10.99 -0.44
C ASP A 359 -11.68 9.87 -1.50
N CYS A 360 -12.52 10.02 -2.54
CA CYS A 360 -12.52 9.10 -3.68
C CYS A 360 -11.20 9.07 -4.45
N GLN A 361 -10.60 10.24 -4.70
CA GLN A 361 -9.30 10.35 -5.38
C GLN A 361 -8.19 9.73 -4.52
N ALA A 362 -8.16 10.03 -3.23
CA ALA A 362 -7.18 9.48 -2.29
C ALA A 362 -7.28 7.95 -2.25
N LEU A 363 -8.49 7.41 -2.14
CA LEU A 363 -8.73 5.96 -2.17
C LEU A 363 -8.26 5.33 -3.48
N MET A 364 -8.53 5.97 -4.63
CA MET A 364 -8.04 5.49 -5.93
C MET A 364 -6.51 5.40 -5.95
N GLN A 365 -5.80 6.43 -5.48
CA GLN A 365 -4.33 6.43 -5.43
C GLN A 365 -3.78 5.31 -4.52
N VAL A 366 -4.41 5.09 -3.35
CA VAL A 366 -4.03 3.99 -2.45
C VAL A 366 -4.23 2.63 -3.13
N CYS A 367 -5.38 2.39 -3.77
CA CYS A 367 -5.64 1.16 -4.51
C CYS A 367 -4.60 0.95 -5.63
N LEU A 368 -4.27 1.99 -6.40
CA LEU A 368 -3.25 1.95 -7.45
C LEU A 368 -1.87 1.58 -6.92
N ALA A 369 -1.51 2.06 -5.73
CA ALA A 369 -0.22 1.80 -5.09
C ALA A 369 -0.12 0.37 -4.51
N TYR A 370 -1.22 -0.27 -4.11
CA TYR A 370 -1.23 -1.73 -3.87
C TYR A 370 -1.20 -2.52 -5.19
N GLY A 371 -1.76 -1.95 -6.26
CA GLY A 371 -1.62 -2.45 -7.61
C GLY A 371 -2.18 -3.85 -7.81
N LYS A 372 -1.37 -4.74 -8.39
CA LYS A 372 -1.81 -6.11 -8.73
C LYS A 372 -2.37 -6.86 -7.53
N ASP A 373 -1.75 -6.73 -6.36
CA ASP A 373 -2.21 -7.40 -5.14
C ASP A 373 -3.66 -7.01 -4.80
N PHE A 374 -4.00 -5.73 -4.96
CA PHE A 374 -5.36 -5.24 -4.72
C PHE A 374 -6.34 -5.69 -5.80
N ALA A 375 -5.91 -5.67 -7.08
CA ALA A 375 -6.75 -6.13 -8.18
C ALA A 375 -7.10 -7.62 -8.04
N ASP A 376 -6.12 -8.46 -7.71
CA ASP A 376 -6.34 -9.90 -7.46
C ASP A 376 -7.25 -10.12 -6.24
N TYR A 377 -7.06 -9.34 -5.16
CA TYR A 377 -7.93 -9.39 -3.99
C TYR A 377 -9.37 -9.03 -4.33
N MET A 378 -9.58 -7.92 -5.05
CA MET A 378 -10.88 -7.48 -5.53
C MET A 378 -11.55 -8.57 -6.39
N ASP A 379 -10.81 -9.18 -7.30
CA ASP A 379 -11.35 -10.24 -8.16
C ASP A 379 -11.81 -11.47 -7.38
N ALA A 380 -11.12 -11.80 -6.29
CA ALA A 380 -11.42 -12.95 -5.45
C ALA A 380 -12.48 -12.70 -4.36
N LYS A 381 -12.67 -11.45 -3.91
CA LYS A 381 -13.41 -11.12 -2.68
C LYS A 381 -14.56 -10.13 -2.84
N ARG A 382 -14.82 -9.62 -4.05
CA ARG A 382 -15.96 -8.73 -4.30
C ARG A 382 -17.30 -9.46 -4.07
N GLU A 383 -18.28 -8.76 -3.52
CA GLU A 383 -19.60 -9.31 -3.15
C GLU A 383 -20.73 -8.53 -3.85
N LYS A 384 -21.91 -9.12 -4.06
CA LYS A 384 -23.06 -8.38 -4.65
C LYS A 384 -23.90 -7.71 -3.58
N LEU A 385 -24.44 -6.50 -3.83
CA LEU A 385 -25.40 -5.89 -2.89
C LEU A 385 -26.68 -6.73 -2.73
N ALA A 386 -27.13 -7.35 -3.83
CA ALA A 386 -28.30 -8.21 -3.86
C ALA A 386 -28.22 -9.37 -2.84
N ASP A 387 -27.02 -9.90 -2.60
CA ASP A 387 -26.80 -11.00 -1.66
C ASP A 387 -26.89 -10.56 -0.20
N PHE A 388 -26.89 -9.25 0.08
CA PHE A 388 -27.14 -8.70 1.40
C PHE A 388 -28.64 -8.53 1.71
N HIS A 389 -29.52 -8.61 0.71
CA HIS A 389 -30.95 -8.74 0.96
C HIS A 389 -31.23 -10.16 1.46
N GLY A 390 -31.67 -10.27 2.71
CA GLY A 390 -32.40 -11.46 3.12
C GLY A 390 -33.61 -11.60 2.19
N LYS A 391 -33.65 -12.65 1.36
CA LYS A 391 -34.94 -13.13 0.85
C LYS A 391 -35.83 -13.28 2.09
N LYS A 392 -36.89 -12.48 2.16
CA LYS A 392 -37.93 -12.65 3.17
C LYS A 392 -38.50 -14.06 3.11
#